data_AF-A0A9E5P7I6-F1
#
_entry.id   AF-A0A9E5P7I6-F1
#
_cell.length_a   1.000
_cell.length_b   1.000
_cell.length_c   1.000
_cell.angle_alpha   90.00
_cell.angle_beta   90.00
_cell.angle_gamma   90.00
#
_symmetry.space_group_name_H-M   'P 1'
#
loop_
_entity.id
_entity.type
_entity.pdbx_description
1 polymer ?
#
loop_
_entity_poly.entity_id
_entity_poly.type
_entity_poly.pdbx_seq_one_letter_code
_entity_poly.pdbx_strand_id
1 'polypeptide(L)'
;MAVAGLFRRTPYDRKILRLAVPALGALATDPLVSLIDTAFVGRLGAVELGALGVNAAVFGLAFALFNFLAYGTTPLVASAIGRQDQTGAATIVVGAVVLAVAIGSAATA
;
A
#
# COMPACT_ATOMS: atom_id res chain seq x y z
N MET A 1 -19.61 11.00 31.29
CA MET A 1 -20.88 10.37 30.85
C MET A 1 -21.15 10.53 29.33
N ALA A 2 -20.14 10.62 28.44
CA ALA A 2 -20.39 10.94 27.01
C ALA A 2 -19.68 10.02 25.99
N VAL A 3 -19.31 8.79 26.36
CA VAL A 3 -18.79 7.79 25.40
C VAL A 3 -19.85 6.72 25.06
N ALA A 4 -20.90 6.59 25.87
CA ALA A 4 -21.94 5.56 25.73
C ALA A 4 -22.88 5.76 24.51
N GLY A 5 -22.82 6.92 23.84
CA GLY A 5 -23.63 7.22 22.65
C GLY A 5 -22.99 6.88 21.30
N LEU A 6 -21.70 6.50 21.27
CA LEU A 6 -20.95 6.34 20.02
C LEU A 6 -21.35 5.08 19.21
N PHE A 7 -21.96 4.09 19.87
CA PHE A 7 -22.32 2.80 19.28
C PHE A 7 -23.82 2.67 18.98
N ARG A 8 -24.47 3.75 18.56
CA ARG A 8 -25.83 3.67 18.06
C ARG A 8 -25.79 2.96 16.71
N ARG A 9 -26.23 1.69 16.67
CA ARG A 9 -26.26 0.85 15.45
C ARG A 9 -26.94 1.61 14.31
N THR A 10 -26.15 2.06 13.35
CA THR A 10 -26.65 2.75 12.16
C THR A 10 -26.79 1.75 11.02
N PRO A 11 -27.74 1.94 10.08
CA PRO A 11 -27.91 1.07 8.92
C PRO A 11 -26.66 1.03 8.01
N TYR A 12 -25.72 1.96 8.20
CA TYR A 12 -24.45 2.03 7.48
C TYR A 12 -23.36 1.11 8.04
N ASP A 13 -23.46 0.62 9.28
CA ASP A 13 -22.42 -0.19 9.93
C ASP A 13 -22.04 -1.40 9.09
N ARG A 14 -23.04 -2.07 8.48
CA ARG A 14 -22.81 -3.22 7.59
C ARG A 14 -22.09 -2.84 6.30
N LYS A 15 -22.38 -1.65 5.73
CA LYS A 15 -21.68 -1.15 4.53
C LYS A 15 -20.25 -0.74 4.85
N ILE A 16 -20.05 -0.08 5.99
CA ILE A 16 -18.73 0.31 6.49
C ILE A 16 -17.89 -0.95 6.73
N LEU A 17 -18.41 -1.95 7.46
CA LEU A 17 -17.70 -3.21 7.70
C LEU A 17 -17.33 -3.93 6.39
N ARG A 18 -18.20 -3.89 5.37
CA ARG A 18 -17.91 -4.50 4.06
C ARG A 18 -16.74 -3.85 3.32
N LEU A 19 -16.46 -2.56 3.58
CA LEU A 19 -15.31 -1.84 3.03
C LEU A 19 -14.10 -1.90 3.98
N ALA A 20 -14.34 -1.82 5.28
CA ALA A 20 -13.30 -1.78 6.31
C ALA A 20 -12.55 -3.11 6.41
N VAL A 21 -13.24 -4.26 6.36
CA VAL A 21 -12.57 -5.57 6.41
C VAL A 21 -11.53 -5.74 5.30
N PRO A 22 -11.84 -5.54 4.00
CA PRO A 22 -10.82 -5.63 2.95
C PRO A 22 -9.76 -4.52 3.04
N ALA A 23 -10.13 -3.30 3.45
CA ALA A 23 -9.15 -2.22 3.63
C ALA A 23 -8.16 -2.52 4.76
N LEU A 24 -8.63 -3.07 5.90
CA LEU A 24 -7.78 -3.51 7.00
C LEU A 24 -6.89 -4.67 6.57
N GLY A 25 -7.41 -5.61 5.79
CA GLY A 25 -6.59 -6.68 5.20
C GLY A 25 -5.46 -6.13 4.31
N ALA A 26 -5.76 -5.15 3.46
CA ALA A 26 -4.75 -4.48 2.64
C ALA A 26 -3.70 -3.78 3.53
N LEU A 27 -4.13 -3.01 4.52
CA LEU A 27 -3.22 -2.30 5.45
C LEU A 27 -2.36 -3.26 6.31
N ALA A 28 -2.90 -4.43 6.66
CA ALA A 28 -2.15 -5.44 7.40
C ALA A 28 -1.13 -6.19 6.53
N THR A 29 -1.24 -6.12 5.20
CA THR A 29 -0.34 -6.85 4.30
C THR A 29 1.11 -6.41 4.46
N ASP A 30 1.36 -5.10 4.53
CA ASP A 30 2.71 -4.55 4.67
C ASP A 30 3.46 -5.08 5.90
N PRO A 31 2.92 -4.97 7.14
CA PRO A 31 3.62 -5.51 8.31
C PRO A 31 3.66 -7.04 8.33
N LEU A 32 2.67 -7.73 7.77
CA LEU A 32 2.68 -9.19 7.70
C LEU A 32 3.80 -9.71 6.79
N VAL A 33 3.97 -9.10 5.61
CA VAL A 33 5.06 -9.45 4.68
C VAL A 33 6.42 -9.18 5.34
N SER A 34 6.58 -8.02 6.00
CA SER A 34 7.82 -7.71 6.72
C SER A 34 8.14 -8.70 7.85
N LEU A 35 7.10 -9.14 8.58
CA LEU A 35 7.26 -10.17 9.62
C LEU A 35 7.70 -11.52 9.03
N ILE A 36 7.13 -11.89 7.88
CA ILE A 36 7.51 -13.11 7.15
C ILE A 36 8.97 -13.01 6.69
N ASP A 37 9.40 -11.90 6.09
CA ASP A 37 10.80 -11.70 5.67
C ASP A 37 11.76 -11.85 6.85
N THR A 38 11.42 -11.22 7.97
CA THR A 38 12.20 -11.29 9.22
C THR A 38 12.29 -12.72 9.76
N ALA A 39 11.17 -13.47 9.77
CA ALA A 39 11.15 -14.86 10.21
C ALA A 39 11.96 -15.78 9.28
N PHE A 40 11.89 -15.55 7.97
CA PHE A 40 12.61 -16.32 6.97
C PHE A 40 14.11 -16.04 6.99
N VAL A 41 14.53 -14.78 7.15
CA VAL A 41 15.96 -14.43 7.22
C VAL A 41 16.53 -14.76 8.60
N GLY A 42 15.75 -14.61 9.67
CA GLY A 42 16.17 -14.93 11.03
C GLY A 42 16.57 -16.40 11.23
N ARG A 43 16.04 -17.31 10.41
CA ARG A 43 16.46 -18.72 10.43
C ARG A 43 17.83 -18.99 9.79
N LEU A 44 18.38 -18.02 9.04
CA LEU A 44 19.68 -18.13 8.37
C LEU A 44 20.82 -17.79 9.33
N GLY A 45 20.58 -16.89 10.29
CA GLY A 45 21.56 -16.50 11.30
C GLY A 45 21.45 -15.03 11.72
N ALA A 46 22.21 -14.66 12.74
CA ALA A 46 22.19 -13.31 13.30
C ALA A 46 22.84 -12.27 12.37
N VAL A 47 23.82 -12.68 11.56
CA VAL A 47 24.53 -11.78 10.64
C VAL A 47 23.61 -11.41 9.47
N GLU A 48 22.90 -12.39 8.93
CA GLU A 48 21.93 -12.25 7.84
C GLU A 48 20.75 -11.38 8.28
N LEU A 49 20.24 -11.60 9.50
CA LEU A 49 19.20 -10.76 10.09
C LEU A 49 19.67 -9.32 10.33
N GLY A 50 20.92 -9.13 10.76
CA GLY A 50 21.55 -7.82 10.88
C GLY A 50 21.66 -7.10 9.54
N ALA A 51 22.06 -7.82 8.48
CA ALA A 51 22.11 -7.30 7.12
C ALA A 51 20.72 -6.91 6.58
N LEU A 52 19.68 -7.70 6.90
CA LEU A 52 18.29 -7.37 6.56
C LEU A 52 17.85 -6.04 7.17
N GLY A 53 18.26 -5.73 8.41
CA GLY A 53 17.93 -4.46 9.05
C GLY A 53 18.47 -3.25 8.28
N VAL A 54 19.72 -3.32 7.81
CA VAL A 54 20.32 -2.27 6.97
C VAL A 54 19.61 -2.18 5.63
N ASN A 55 19.32 -3.32 5.00
CA ASN A 55 18.57 -3.36 3.74
C ASN A 55 17.17 -2.72 3.90
N ALA A 56 16.44 -3.05 4.95
CA ALA A 56 15.11 -2.52 5.23
C ALA A 56 15.12 -0.99 5.40
N ALA A 57 16.16 -0.43 6.03
CA ALA A 57 16.30 1.02 6.17
C ALA A 57 16.51 1.72 4.81
N VAL A 58 17.41 1.18 3.98
CA VAL A 58 17.68 1.72 2.63
C VAL A 58 16.47 1.55 1.71
N PHE A 59 15.85 0.37 1.73
CA PHE A 59 14.64 0.09 0.97
C PHE A 59 13.48 0.98 1.41
N GLY A 60 13.30 1.19 2.71
CA GLY A 60 12.27 2.08 3.24
C GLY A 60 12.43 3.52 2.76
N LEU A 61 13.66 4.03 2.68
CA LEU A 61 13.94 5.34 2.12
C LEU A 61 13.60 5.40 0.62
N ALA A 62 14.05 4.42 -0.16
CA ALA A 62 13.75 4.34 -1.59
C ALA A 62 12.22 4.25 -1.84
N PHE A 63 11.53 3.40 -1.07
CA PHE A 63 10.09 3.27 -1.11
C PHE A 63 9.41 4.61 -0.82
N ALA A 64 9.81 5.31 0.24
CA ALA A 64 9.27 6.63 0.57
C ALA A 64 9.46 7.66 -0.56
N LEU A 65 10.62 7.65 -1.22
CA LEU A 65 10.91 8.53 -2.35
C LEU A 65 10.03 8.26 -3.56
N PHE A 66 9.73 6.99 -3.86
CA PHE A 66 8.90 6.61 -5.01
C PHE A 66 7.41 6.51 -4.70
N ASN A 67 7.01 6.53 -3.43
CA ASN A 67 5.60 6.36 -3.02
C ASN A 67 4.68 7.46 -3.55
N PHE A 68 5.23 8.62 -3.94
CA PHE A 68 4.46 9.68 -4.59
C PHE A 68 3.77 9.20 -5.87
N LEU A 69 4.33 8.22 -6.58
CA LEU A 69 3.75 7.67 -7.79
C LEU A 69 2.39 7.03 -7.47
N ALA A 70 2.35 6.18 -6.44
CA ALA A 70 1.12 5.52 -6.01
C ALA A 70 0.09 6.52 -5.44
N TYR A 71 0.52 7.39 -4.53
CA TYR A 71 -0.39 8.37 -3.92
C TYR A 71 -0.85 9.46 -4.89
N GLY A 72 -0.04 9.81 -5.88
CA GLY A 72 -0.37 10.80 -6.91
C GLY A 72 -1.33 10.26 -7.97
N THR A 73 -1.23 8.98 -8.35
CA THR A 73 -2.09 8.39 -9.39
C THR A 73 -3.43 7.91 -8.86
N THR A 74 -3.49 7.48 -7.59
CA THR A 74 -4.74 7.01 -6.95
C THR A 74 -5.92 7.99 -7.08
N PRO A 75 -5.80 9.29 -6.75
CA PRO A 75 -6.90 10.24 -6.92
C PRO A 75 -7.26 10.49 -8.40
N LEU A 76 -6.28 10.41 -9.32
CA LEU A 76 -6.54 10.54 -10.76
C LEU A 76 -7.41 9.39 -11.27
N VAL A 77 -7.06 8.15 -10.89
CA VAL A 77 -7.84 6.95 -11.23
C VAL A 77 -9.21 6.99 -10.55
N ALA A 78 -9.28 7.35 -9.27
CA ALA A 78 -10.55 7.46 -8.55
C ALA A 78 -11.49 8.50 -9.19
N SER A 79 -10.94 9.64 -9.62
CA SER A 79 -11.69 10.70 -10.32
C SER A 79 -12.22 10.25 -11.68
N ALA A 80 -11.41 9.53 -12.47
CA ALA A 80 -11.84 8.97 -13.76
C ALA A 80 -12.96 7.92 -13.59
N ILE A 81 -12.81 7.00 -12.63
CA ILE A 81 -13.84 6.01 -12.29
C ILE A 81 -15.13 6.70 -11.82
N GLY A 82 -15.01 7.75 -11.02
CA GLY A 82 -16.16 8.55 -10.55
C GLY A 82 -16.95 9.22 -11.68
N ARG A 83 -16.30 9.51 -12.81
CA ARG A 83 -16.95 10.04 -14.03
C ARG A 83 -17.46 8.95 -14.98
N GLN A 84 -17.38 7.67 -14.59
CA GLN A 84 -17.67 6.51 -15.44
C GLN A 84 -16.77 6.40 -16.69
N ASP A 85 -15.61 7.05 -16.68
CA ASP A 85 -14.63 7.03 -17.77
C ASP A 85 -13.62 5.90 -17.57
N GLN A 86 -14.05 4.68 -17.90
CA GLN A 86 -13.25 3.45 -17.75
C GLN A 86 -12.01 3.48 -18.66
N THR A 87 -12.13 4.08 -19.86
CA THR A 87 -11.03 4.18 -20.83
C THR A 87 -9.96 5.17 -20.37
N GLY A 88 -10.39 6.33 -19.85
CA GLY A 88 -9.49 7.30 -19.22
C GLY A 88 -8.80 6.73 -17.99
N ALA A 89 -9.52 6.00 -17.13
CA ALA A 89 -8.94 5.31 -15.98
C ALA A 89 -7.87 4.29 -16.41
N ALA A 90 -8.15 3.47 -17.42
CA ALA A 90 -7.19 2.50 -17.96
C ALA A 90 -5.94 3.20 -18.52
N THR A 91 -6.10 4.31 -19.23
CA THR A 91 -4.98 5.10 -19.77
C THR A 91 -4.09 5.65 -18.66
N ILE A 92 -4.69 6.20 -17.60
CA ILE A 92 -3.94 6.68 -16.42
C ILE A 92 -3.18 5.53 -15.75
N VAL A 93 -3.82 4.36 -15.57
CA VAL A 93 -3.18 3.19 -14.97
C VAL A 93 -2.01 2.70 -15.82
N VAL A 94 -2.18 2.55 -17.13
CA VAL A 94 -1.10 2.13 -18.03
C VAL A 94 0.05 3.13 -18.00
N GLY A 95 -0.24 4.43 -18.07
CA GLY A 95 0.79 5.47 -17.98
C GLY A 95 1.55 5.42 -16.65
N ALA A 96 0.84 5.22 -15.54
CA ALA A 96 1.44 5.05 -14.22
C ALA A 96 2.35 3.83 -14.13
N VAL A 97 1.93 2.69 -14.69
CA VAL A 97 2.72 1.45 -14.72
C VAL A 97 3.97 1.62 -15.59
N VAL A 98 3.84 2.21 -16.79
CA VAL A 98 5.00 2.47 -17.66
C VAL A 98 6.00 3.41 -16.98
N LEU A 99 5.52 4.46 -16.32
CA LEU A 99 6.37 5.39 -15.58
C LEU A 99 7.06 4.70 -14.40
N ALA A 100 6.33 3.89 -13.63
CA ALA A 100 6.88 3.12 -12.51
C ALA A 100 7.99 2.16 -12.97
N VAL A 101 7.74 1.43 -14.06
CA VAL A 101 8.72 0.50 -14.64
C VAL A 101 9.93 1.27 -15.17
N ALA A 102 9.74 2.36 -15.93
CA ALA A 102 10.84 3.14 -16.49
C ALA A 102 11.74 3.73 -15.38
N ILE A 103 11.14 4.33 -14.35
CA ILE A 103 11.88 4.90 -13.21
C ILE A 103 12.60 3.79 -12.44
N GLY A 104 11.91 2.67 -12.14
CA GLY A 104 12.51 1.55 -11.43
C GLY A 104 13.68 0.91 -12.19
N SER A 105 13.54 0.79 -13.52
CA SER A 105 14.61 0.31 -14.41
C SER A 105 15.82 1.23 -14.36
N ALA A 106 15.60 2.54 -14.50
CA ALA A 106 16.66 3.54 -14.48
C ALA A 106 17.36 3.65 -13.11
N ALA A 107 16.63 3.42 -12.02
CA ALA A 107 17.20 3.43 -10.67
C ALA A 107 18.04 2.18 -10.35
N THR A 108 17.82 1.08 -11.07
CA THR A 108 18.52 -0.21 -10.86
C THR A 108 19.65 -0.45 -11.86
N ALA A 109 19.68 0.29 -12.96
CA ALA A 109 20.74 0.25 -13.99
C ALA A 109 22.00 0.99 -13.52
#